data_AF-A0A8C1JTS5-F1
#
_entry.id   AF-A0A8C1JTS5-F1
#
_cell.length_a   1.000
_cell.length_b   1.000
_cell.length_c   1.000
_cell.angle_alpha   90.00
_cell.angle_beta   90.00
_cell.angle_gamma   90.00
#
_symmetry.space_group_name_H-M   'P 1'
#
loop_
_entity.id
_entity.type
_entity.pdbx_description
1 polymer ?
#
loop_
_entity_poly.entity_id
_entity_poly.type
_entity_poly.pdbx_seq_one_letter_code
_entity_poly.pdbx_strand_id
1 'polypeptide(L)'
;MLPNKENSNLIQCIPHKHPVCGSNGKTYRNHCDLHRDACLSGLKVQVAHDGHCEEKKMEKITNSPIVCYLTDRNELRRHVIEWLQSEVEPDGWFSKGSNFSDVLLKYFQNYDNGDAQLDSTEFLKFIQHNETAINVTSPYAEEENNRLLRSLCVDALIELSDENADWKLSFDEFLNCLRPGFNPPERKCALEDETYEDGAETQMECNRCVCACGNWVCTAVICDGLNKLHELEKMEGNDQEMTEEEWTRRVAELNKHQETMEKMKVATKEV
;
A
#
# COMPACT_ATOMS: atom_id res chain seq x y z
N MET A 1 49.14 17.75 -10.93
CA MET A 1 49.50 18.88 -10.04
C MET A 1 48.25 19.74 -9.88
N LEU A 2 47.68 19.79 -8.68
CA LEU A 2 46.59 20.72 -8.35
C LEU A 2 47.23 22.11 -8.06
N PRO A 3 46.69 23.22 -8.57
CA PRO A 3 47.25 24.54 -8.28
C PRO A 3 47.00 24.94 -6.82
N ASN A 4 47.96 25.68 -6.26
CA ASN A 4 48.04 26.10 -4.86
C ASN A 4 46.87 26.97 -4.39
N LYS A 5 46.52 26.83 -3.10
CA LYS A 5 45.43 27.51 -2.36
C LYS A 5 45.56 29.04 -2.19
N GLU A 6 46.52 29.71 -2.82
CA GLU A 6 46.79 31.15 -2.63
C GLU A 6 46.55 32.02 -3.87
N ASN A 7 45.81 31.54 -4.87
CA ASN A 7 45.27 32.40 -5.94
C ASN A 7 43.79 32.13 -6.19
N SER A 8 42.99 32.23 -5.12
CA SER A 8 41.52 32.15 -5.15
C SER A 8 40.87 33.44 -5.64
N ASN A 9 41.47 34.12 -6.62
CA ASN A 9 40.76 35.12 -7.41
C ASN A 9 39.77 34.39 -8.33
N LEU A 10 38.55 34.21 -7.80
CA LEU A 10 37.27 34.10 -8.50
C LEU A 10 37.40 33.74 -9.99
N ILE A 11 37.42 32.45 -10.31
CA ILE A 11 36.96 32.00 -11.63
C ILE A 11 35.44 32.20 -11.63
N GLN A 12 35.04 33.43 -11.93
CA GLN A 12 33.65 33.75 -12.17
C GLN A 12 33.28 33.09 -13.49
N CYS A 13 32.42 32.08 -13.43
CA CYS A 13 31.92 31.44 -14.64
C CYS A 13 31.07 32.44 -15.41
N ILE A 14 31.31 32.52 -16.72
CA ILE A 14 30.53 33.39 -17.59
C ILE A 14 29.07 32.90 -17.55
N PRO A 15 28.08 33.80 -17.35
CA PRO A 15 26.68 33.41 -17.22
C PRO A 15 26.12 32.97 -18.57
N HIS A 16 26.34 31.71 -18.93
CA HIS A 16 25.71 31.03 -20.05
C HIS A 16 24.83 29.89 -19.53
N LYS A 17 23.67 29.73 -20.15
CA LYS A 17 22.67 28.70 -19.79
C LYS A 17 22.80 27.51 -20.72
N HIS A 18 23.73 26.61 -20.38
CA HIS A 18 23.88 25.30 -20.99
C HIS A 18 23.90 24.26 -19.87
N PRO A 19 22.72 23.91 -19.34
CA PRO A 19 22.61 23.12 -18.12
C PRO A 19 23.25 21.74 -18.30
N VAL A 20 23.86 21.23 -17.22
CA VAL A 20 24.43 19.88 -17.18
C VAL A 20 24.04 19.20 -15.87
N CYS A 21 23.83 17.89 -15.94
CA CYS A 21 23.60 17.07 -14.75
C CYS A 21 24.94 16.55 -14.23
N GLY A 22 25.23 16.80 -12.95
CA GLY A 22 26.39 16.22 -12.28
C GLY A 22 26.14 14.76 -11.89
N SER A 23 27.22 13.98 -11.76
CA SER A 23 27.20 12.60 -11.26
C SER A 23 26.69 12.48 -9.81
N ASN A 24 26.52 13.62 -9.13
CA ASN A 24 25.91 13.75 -7.81
C ASN A 24 24.40 14.08 -7.86
N GLY A 25 23.76 14.02 -9.03
CA GLY A 25 22.34 14.32 -9.20
C GLY A 25 21.96 15.80 -9.09
N LYS A 26 22.94 16.71 -9.05
CA LYS A 26 22.71 18.16 -8.99
C LYS A 26 22.80 18.78 -10.38
N THR A 27 21.83 19.62 -10.73
CA THR A 27 21.88 20.40 -11.97
C THR A 27 22.76 21.62 -11.81
N TYR A 28 23.68 21.83 -12.75
CA TYR A 28 24.54 23.00 -12.84
C TYR A 28 24.14 23.84 -14.04
N ARG A 29 24.24 25.17 -13.93
CA ARG A 29 23.87 26.10 -15.03
C ARG A 29 24.73 25.91 -16.28
N ASN A 30 25.97 25.43 -16.09
CA ASN A 30 26.94 25.06 -17.11
C ASN A 30 28.08 24.20 -16.53
N HIS A 31 28.92 23.64 -17.41
CA HIS A 31 30.12 22.88 -17.05
C HIS A 31 31.08 23.61 -16.10
N CYS A 32 31.22 24.94 -16.27
CA CYS A 32 32.14 25.73 -15.43
C CYS A 32 31.64 25.77 -13.97
N ASP A 33 30.34 25.96 -13.77
CA ASP A 33 29.73 25.94 -12.44
C ASP A 33 29.89 24.55 -11.77
N LEU A 34 29.78 23.46 -12.53
CA LEU A 34 30.02 22.10 -12.04
C LEU A 34 31.47 21.91 -11.58
N HIS A 35 32.44 22.27 -12.42
CA HIS A 35 33.86 22.13 -12.08
C HIS A 35 34.27 23.03 -10.91
N ARG A 36 33.71 24.23 -10.81
CA ARG A 36 33.93 25.12 -9.67
C ARG A 36 33.40 24.49 -8.38
N ASP A 37 32.17 23.98 -8.38
CA ASP A 37 31.57 23.32 -7.23
C ASP A 37 32.37 22.08 -6.81
N ALA A 38 32.80 21.24 -7.76
CA ALA A 38 33.66 20.08 -7.51
C ALA A 38 35.00 20.49 -6.86
N CYS A 39 35.60 21.57 -7.34
CA CYS A 39 36.85 22.09 -6.81
C CYS A 39 36.69 22.67 -5.39
N LEU A 40 35.65 23.46 -5.15
CA LEU A 40 35.40 24.09 -3.85
C LEU A 40 34.94 23.10 -2.79
N SER A 41 34.14 22.10 -3.17
CA SER A 41 33.67 21.05 -2.27
C SER A 41 34.71 19.95 -2.03
N GLY A 42 35.74 19.84 -2.88
CA GLY A 42 36.70 18.74 -2.86
C GLY A 42 36.11 17.39 -3.30
N LEU A 43 34.89 17.39 -3.84
CA LEU A 43 34.21 16.19 -4.32
C LEU A 43 34.46 15.99 -5.82
N LYS A 44 34.73 14.76 -6.22
CA LYS A 44 34.89 14.41 -7.64
C LYS A 44 33.50 14.32 -8.31
N VAL A 45 33.02 15.44 -8.84
CA VAL A 45 31.78 15.51 -9.62
C VAL A 45 32.13 15.51 -11.12
N GLN A 46 31.56 14.57 -11.88
CA GLN A 46 31.67 14.52 -13.34
C GLN A 46 30.32 14.87 -13.96
N VAL A 47 30.30 15.17 -15.26
CA VAL A 47 29.03 15.34 -15.98
C VAL A 47 28.44 13.95 -16.22
N ALA A 48 27.21 13.73 -15.77
CA ALA A 48 26.45 12.53 -16.06
C ALA A 48 25.85 12.60 -17.47
N HIS A 49 25.17 13.70 -17.78
CA HIS A 49 24.63 13.99 -19.11
C HIS A 49 24.40 15.49 -19.31
N ASP A 50 24.24 15.92 -20.57
CA ASP A 50 23.84 17.27 -20.92
C ASP A 50 22.35 17.49 -20.58
N GLY A 51 22.00 18.71 -20.17
CA GLY A 51 20.65 19.05 -19.72
C GLY A 51 20.51 19.16 -18.20
N HIS A 52 19.30 19.45 -17.73
CA HIS A 52 19.02 19.41 -16.28
C HIS A 52 19.02 17.95 -15.83
N CYS A 53 19.49 17.67 -14.61
CA CYS A 53 19.18 16.38 -14.01
C CYS A 53 17.66 16.21 -14.03
N GLU A 54 17.23 15.01 -14.37
CA GLU A 54 15.86 14.62 -14.08
C GLU A 54 15.66 14.85 -12.59
N GLU A 55 14.67 15.66 -12.24
CA GLU A 55 14.15 15.63 -10.88
C GLU A 55 13.76 14.16 -10.69
N LYS A 56 14.57 13.42 -9.93
CA LYS A 56 13.98 12.36 -9.12
C LYS A 56 12.88 13.12 -8.41
N LYS A 57 11.63 12.87 -8.81
CA LYS A 57 10.52 13.14 -7.92
C LYS A 57 11.00 12.46 -6.66
N MET A 58 11.46 13.26 -5.70
CA MET A 58 11.31 12.87 -4.33
C MET A 58 9.81 12.67 -4.31
N GLU A 59 9.40 11.42 -4.50
CA GLU A 59 8.07 11.02 -4.14
C GLU A 59 7.93 11.66 -2.79
N LYS A 60 7.00 12.61 -2.68
CA LYS A 60 6.50 12.91 -1.36
C LYS A 60 6.16 11.52 -0.86
N ILE A 61 6.91 11.01 0.11
CA ILE A 61 6.37 10.00 1.00
C ILE A 61 5.19 10.76 1.58
N THR A 62 4.07 10.69 0.89
CA THR A 62 2.79 11.03 1.46
C THR A 62 2.71 9.99 2.55
N ASN A 63 2.85 10.40 3.80
CA ASN A 63 2.58 9.58 4.98
C ASN A 63 1.07 9.23 5.00
N SER A 64 0.54 8.77 3.88
CA SER A 64 -0.82 8.33 3.65
C SER A 64 -0.78 6.82 3.71
N PRO A 65 -1.71 6.19 4.45
CA PRO A 65 -1.74 4.75 4.57
C PRO A 65 -2.03 4.11 3.22
N ILE A 66 -1.50 2.91 3.01
CA ILE A 66 -1.94 2.03 1.92
C ILE A 66 -3.32 1.52 2.30
N VAL A 67 -4.29 1.68 1.39
CA VAL A 67 -5.68 1.32 1.63
C VAL A 67 -6.28 0.64 0.41
N CYS A 68 -7.25 -0.25 0.61
CA CYS A 68 -8.04 -0.82 -0.47
C CYS A 68 -9.31 0.02 -0.67
N TYR A 69 -9.34 0.83 -1.73
CA TYR A 69 -10.55 1.58 -2.08
C TYR A 69 -11.66 0.64 -2.58
N LEU A 70 -12.90 1.12 -2.55
CA LEU A 70 -14.04 0.38 -3.10
C LEU A 70 -13.79 -0.02 -4.55
N THR A 71 -13.14 0.86 -5.33
CA THR A 71 -12.77 0.59 -6.73
C THR A 71 -11.79 -0.57 -6.84
N ASP A 72 -10.76 -0.61 -5.99
CA ASP A 72 -9.72 -1.64 -6.03
C ASP A 72 -10.28 -3.01 -5.63
N ARG A 73 -11.09 -3.05 -4.56
CA ARG A 73 -11.80 -4.26 -4.13
C ARG A 73 -12.71 -4.80 -5.23
N ASN A 74 -13.52 -3.92 -5.84
CA ASN A 74 -14.48 -4.31 -6.87
C ASN A 74 -13.77 -4.78 -8.14
N GLU A 75 -12.65 -4.14 -8.49
CA GLU A 75 -11.83 -4.53 -9.64
C GLU A 75 -11.14 -5.88 -9.42
N LEU A 76 -10.58 -6.11 -8.23
CA LEU A 76 -10.04 -7.40 -7.82
C LEU A 76 -11.08 -8.51 -7.97
N ARG A 77 -12.26 -8.28 -7.40
CA ARG A 77 -13.38 -9.21 -7.48
C ARG A 77 -13.79 -9.49 -8.93
N ARG A 78 -13.87 -8.46 -9.76
CA ARG A 78 -14.23 -8.58 -11.18
C ARG A 78 -13.23 -9.46 -11.93
N HIS A 79 -11.92 -9.22 -11.78
CA HIS A 79 -10.89 -10.02 -12.42
C HIS A 79 -10.89 -11.49 -11.97
N VAL A 80 -11.09 -11.75 -10.68
CA VAL A 80 -11.22 -13.11 -10.15
C VAL A 80 -12.43 -13.82 -10.78
N ILE A 81 -13.57 -13.14 -10.89
CA ILE A 81 -14.78 -13.70 -11.50
C ILE A 81 -14.56 -14.00 -12.98
N GLU A 82 -13.96 -13.09 -13.74
CA GLU A 82 -13.66 -13.29 -15.16
C GLU A 82 -12.72 -14.47 -15.39
N TRP A 83 -11.69 -14.59 -14.56
CA TRP A 83 -10.80 -15.74 -14.57
C TRP A 83 -11.56 -17.05 -14.28
N LEU A 84 -12.34 -17.10 -13.20
CA LEU A 84 -13.14 -18.30 -12.87
C LEU A 84 -14.14 -18.66 -13.98
N GLN A 85 -14.75 -17.66 -14.62
CA GLN A 85 -15.64 -17.89 -15.76
C GLN A 85 -14.91 -18.47 -16.98
N SER A 86 -13.64 -18.13 -17.18
CA SER A 86 -12.83 -18.69 -18.26
C SER A 86 -12.46 -20.16 -18.05
N GLU A 87 -12.51 -20.65 -16.80
CA GLU A 87 -12.26 -22.05 -16.42
C GLU A 87 -13.52 -22.94 -16.52
N VAL A 88 -14.69 -22.36 -16.80
CA VAL A 88 -15.96 -23.09 -16.93
C VAL A 88 -15.96 -23.89 -18.23
N GLU A 89 -16.08 -25.21 -18.13
CA GLU A 89 -16.13 -26.12 -19.27
C GLU A 89 -17.59 -26.45 -19.63
N PRO A 90 -18.04 -26.22 -20.87
CA PRO A 90 -19.40 -26.57 -21.28
C PRO A 90 -19.61 -28.09 -21.34
N ASP A 91 -20.87 -28.51 -21.21
CA ASP A 91 -21.23 -29.93 -21.33
C ASP A 91 -20.79 -30.51 -22.68
N GLY A 92 -20.01 -31.57 -22.61
CA GLY A 92 -19.55 -32.33 -23.77
C GLY A 92 -20.49 -33.47 -24.12
N TRP A 93 -20.33 -34.00 -25.34
CA TRP A 93 -21.12 -35.14 -25.80
C TRP A 93 -20.88 -36.43 -24.99
N PHE A 94 -19.71 -36.54 -24.34
CA PHE A 94 -19.28 -37.74 -23.60
C PHE A 94 -18.89 -37.47 -22.14
N SER A 95 -18.95 -36.22 -21.68
CA SER A 95 -18.52 -35.82 -20.34
C SER A 95 -19.37 -34.64 -19.88
N LYS A 96 -19.78 -34.68 -18.61
CA LYS A 96 -20.40 -33.53 -17.96
C LYS A 96 -19.35 -32.42 -17.84
N GLY A 97 -19.70 -31.21 -18.24
CA GLY A 97 -18.87 -30.03 -18.07
C GLY A 97 -18.84 -29.59 -16.60
N SER A 98 -18.23 -28.44 -16.34
CA SER A 98 -18.23 -27.77 -15.03
C SER A 98 -19.10 -26.53 -15.10
N ASN A 99 -19.89 -26.27 -14.07
CA ASN A 99 -20.52 -24.97 -13.89
C ASN A 99 -19.66 -24.07 -12.98
N PHE A 100 -20.01 -22.79 -12.89
CA PHE A 100 -19.26 -21.82 -12.06
C PHE A 100 -19.11 -22.28 -10.60
N SER A 101 -20.17 -22.85 -10.00
CA SER A 101 -20.12 -23.37 -8.62
C SER A 101 -19.22 -24.59 -8.49
N ASP A 102 -19.14 -25.45 -9.52
CA ASP A 102 -18.22 -26.61 -9.51
C ASP A 102 -16.75 -26.16 -9.56
N VAL A 103 -16.45 -25.18 -10.43
CA VAL A 103 -15.11 -24.57 -10.53
C VAL A 103 -14.73 -23.92 -9.20
N LEU A 104 -15.67 -23.15 -8.61
CA LEU A 104 -15.44 -22.47 -7.35
C LEU A 104 -15.22 -23.45 -6.19
N LEU A 105 -16.01 -24.52 -6.12
CA LEU A 105 -15.86 -25.58 -5.11
C LEU A 105 -14.51 -26.27 -5.21
N LYS A 106 -14.04 -26.56 -6.43
CA LYS A 106 -12.69 -27.12 -6.65
C LYS A 106 -11.62 -26.19 -6.07
N TYR A 107 -11.70 -24.88 -6.32
CA TYR A 107 -10.72 -23.94 -5.78
C TYR A 107 -10.83 -23.79 -4.26
N PHE A 108 -12.04 -23.69 -3.72
CA PHE A 108 -12.28 -23.66 -2.28
C PHE A 108 -11.57 -24.83 -1.58
N GLN A 109 -11.83 -26.06 -2.04
CA GLN A 109 -11.23 -27.28 -1.47
C GLN A 109 -9.71 -27.38 -1.65
N ASN A 110 -9.14 -26.75 -2.69
CA ASN A 110 -7.70 -26.77 -2.92
C ASN A 110 -6.93 -25.86 -1.96
N TYR A 111 -7.58 -24.81 -1.45
CA TYR A 111 -6.95 -23.79 -0.62
C TYR A 111 -7.35 -23.86 0.87
N ASP A 112 -8.46 -24.52 1.19
CA ASP A 112 -8.87 -24.88 2.54
C ASP A 112 -7.86 -25.83 3.21
N ASN A 113 -7.43 -25.52 4.43
CA ASN A 113 -6.53 -26.35 5.23
C ASN A 113 -7.22 -27.56 5.90
N GLY A 114 -8.52 -27.74 5.68
CA GLY A 114 -9.33 -28.83 6.21
C GLY A 114 -10.25 -28.42 7.36
N ASP A 115 -10.40 -27.11 7.61
CA ASP A 115 -11.39 -26.56 8.54
C ASP A 115 -12.72 -26.20 7.85
N ALA A 116 -12.81 -26.42 6.54
CA ALA A 116 -13.98 -26.16 5.70
C ALA A 116 -14.37 -24.66 5.67
N GLN A 117 -13.41 -23.78 5.91
CA GLN A 117 -13.53 -22.34 5.80
C GLN A 117 -12.31 -21.80 5.04
N LEU A 118 -12.39 -20.55 4.57
CA LEU A 118 -11.24 -19.83 4.01
C LEU A 118 -10.94 -18.62 4.87
N ASP A 119 -9.77 -18.59 5.49
CA ASP A 119 -9.24 -17.40 6.14
C ASP A 119 -8.58 -16.42 5.14
N SER A 120 -8.13 -15.27 5.64
CA SER A 120 -7.48 -14.25 4.81
C SER A 120 -6.21 -14.75 4.11
N THR A 121 -5.46 -15.66 4.73
CA THR A 121 -4.23 -16.22 4.15
C THR A 121 -4.56 -17.21 3.03
N GLU A 122 -5.56 -18.06 3.23
CA GLU A 122 -6.00 -19.05 2.24
C GLU A 122 -6.65 -18.37 1.04
N PHE A 123 -7.52 -17.38 1.29
CA PHE A 123 -8.16 -16.62 0.23
C PHE A 123 -7.13 -15.79 -0.55
N LEU A 124 -6.13 -15.19 0.13
CA LEU A 124 -5.03 -14.50 -0.55
C LEU A 124 -4.23 -15.45 -1.45
N LYS A 125 -3.91 -16.66 -0.99
CA LYS A 125 -3.23 -17.69 -1.80
C LYS A 125 -4.05 -18.12 -3.01
N PHE A 126 -5.37 -18.20 -2.86
CA PHE A 126 -6.29 -18.44 -3.98
C PHE A 126 -6.21 -17.32 -5.02
N ILE A 127 -6.25 -16.06 -4.59
CA ILE A 127 -6.11 -14.90 -5.50
C ILE A 127 -4.73 -14.91 -6.18
N GLN A 128 -3.67 -15.35 -5.49
CA GLN A 128 -2.34 -15.47 -6.06
C GLN A 128 -2.17 -16.66 -7.02
N HIS A 129 -3.18 -17.53 -7.19
CA HIS A 129 -3.10 -18.66 -8.12
C HIS A 129 -2.79 -18.22 -9.55
N ASN A 130 -3.38 -17.11 -9.98
CA ASN A 130 -3.24 -16.58 -11.33
C ASN A 130 -2.94 -15.08 -11.28
N GLU A 131 -1.79 -14.72 -10.73
CA GLU A 131 -1.33 -13.33 -10.61
C GLU A 131 -1.36 -12.58 -11.96
N THR A 132 -1.11 -13.28 -13.06
CA THR A 132 -1.14 -12.69 -14.40
C THR A 132 -2.54 -12.30 -14.86
N ALA A 133 -3.58 -13.03 -14.46
CA ALA A 133 -4.97 -12.69 -14.78
C ALA A 133 -5.54 -11.64 -13.82
N ILE A 134 -5.00 -11.55 -12.60
CA ILE A 134 -5.49 -10.70 -11.53
C ILE A 134 -4.54 -9.50 -11.39
N ASN A 135 -4.48 -8.66 -12.43
CA ASN A 135 -3.56 -7.53 -12.50
C ASN A 135 -4.04 -6.31 -11.68
N VAL A 136 -4.20 -6.50 -10.37
CA VAL A 136 -4.52 -5.42 -9.40
C VAL A 136 -3.22 -4.85 -8.84
N THR A 137 -2.32 -4.47 -9.75
CA THR A 137 -0.98 -4.00 -9.40
C THR A 137 -0.87 -2.56 -9.90
N SER A 138 -0.53 -1.63 -9.01
CA SER A 138 -0.16 -0.29 -9.48
C SER A 138 1.21 -0.42 -10.15
N PRO A 139 1.36 -0.06 -11.43
CA PRO A 139 2.65 -0.15 -12.14
C PRO A 139 3.72 0.79 -11.58
N TYR A 140 3.37 1.61 -10.58
CA TYR A 140 4.22 2.58 -9.92
C TYR A 140 4.47 2.27 -8.44
N ALA A 141 3.87 1.22 -7.87
CA ALA A 141 4.06 0.84 -6.47
C ALA A 141 5.10 -0.29 -6.34
N GLU A 142 5.89 -0.26 -5.26
CA GLU A 142 6.79 -1.34 -4.88
C GLU A 142 6.04 -2.67 -4.71
N GLU A 143 6.72 -3.80 -4.93
CA GLU A 143 6.13 -5.14 -4.90
C GLU A 143 5.44 -5.45 -3.55
N GLU A 144 6.02 -4.97 -2.46
CA GLU A 144 5.46 -5.09 -1.10
C GLU A 144 4.16 -4.27 -0.93
N ASN A 145 4.10 -3.05 -1.46
CA ASN A 145 2.90 -2.22 -1.41
C ASN A 145 1.74 -2.87 -2.17
N ASN A 146 2.05 -3.50 -3.31
CA ASN A 146 1.05 -4.25 -4.07
C ASN A 146 0.56 -5.50 -3.30
N ARG A 147 1.44 -6.18 -2.56
CA ARG A 147 1.06 -7.30 -1.71
C ARG A 147 0.15 -6.86 -0.55
N LEU A 148 0.50 -5.76 0.12
CA LEU A 148 -0.31 -5.18 1.21
C LEU A 148 -1.69 -4.76 0.70
N LEU A 149 -1.76 -4.08 -0.45
CA LEU A 149 -3.02 -3.69 -1.08
C LEU A 149 -3.91 -4.91 -1.35
N ARG A 150 -3.35 -5.99 -1.91
CA ARG A 150 -4.09 -7.25 -2.16
C ARG A 150 -4.63 -7.86 -0.87
N SER A 151 -3.82 -7.89 0.19
CA SER A 151 -4.26 -8.39 1.50
C SER A 151 -5.45 -7.58 2.03
N LEU A 152 -5.36 -6.24 2.00
CA LEU A 152 -6.43 -5.36 2.45
C LEU A 152 -7.72 -5.55 1.64
N CYS A 153 -7.60 -5.77 0.33
CA CYS A 153 -8.76 -6.05 -0.50
C CYS A 153 -9.36 -7.44 -0.26
N VAL A 154 -8.56 -8.44 0.08
CA VAL A 154 -9.03 -9.76 0.53
C VAL A 154 -9.85 -9.62 1.81
N ASP A 155 -9.32 -8.93 2.81
CA ASP A 155 -10.00 -8.72 4.08
C ASP A 155 -11.34 -7.99 3.85
N ALA A 156 -11.35 -6.96 3.00
CA ALA A 156 -12.57 -6.24 2.64
C ALA A 156 -13.60 -7.10 1.87
N LEU A 157 -13.17 -8.15 1.16
CA LEU A 157 -14.07 -9.11 0.49
C LEU A 157 -14.64 -10.14 1.48
N ILE A 158 -13.84 -10.56 2.46
CA ILE A 158 -14.29 -11.43 3.55
C ILE A 158 -15.38 -10.71 4.35
N GLU A 159 -15.09 -9.52 4.86
CA GLU A 159 -16.03 -8.72 5.67
C GLU A 159 -17.34 -8.38 4.91
N LEU A 160 -17.30 -8.36 3.57
CA LEU A 160 -18.47 -8.09 2.75
C LEU A 160 -19.49 -9.24 2.78
N SER A 161 -18.99 -10.48 2.84
CA SER A 161 -19.78 -11.70 2.60
C SER A 161 -19.85 -12.63 3.81
N ASP A 162 -19.06 -12.35 4.85
CA ASP A 162 -19.10 -13.00 6.15
C ASP A 162 -20.40 -12.62 6.88
N GLU A 163 -21.37 -13.54 6.85
CA GLU A 163 -22.70 -13.32 7.43
C GLU A 163 -22.71 -13.59 8.94
N ASN A 164 -21.81 -14.46 9.42
CA ASN A 164 -21.77 -14.91 10.80
C ASN A 164 -20.73 -14.14 11.66
N ALA A 165 -19.92 -13.29 11.04
CA ALA A 165 -18.87 -12.46 11.62
C ALA A 165 -17.73 -13.27 12.29
N ASP A 166 -17.39 -14.44 11.73
CA ASP A 166 -16.28 -15.29 12.19
C ASP A 166 -14.94 -15.00 11.50
N TRP A 167 -14.91 -14.01 10.60
CA TRP A 167 -13.76 -13.55 9.82
C TRP A 167 -13.19 -14.58 8.85
N LYS A 168 -13.99 -15.60 8.53
CA LYS A 168 -13.68 -16.61 7.53
C LYS A 168 -14.84 -16.75 6.57
N LEU A 169 -14.61 -17.44 5.46
CA LEU A 169 -15.65 -17.72 4.48
C LEU A 169 -15.94 -19.22 4.47
N SER A 170 -17.15 -19.59 4.88
CA SER A 170 -17.72 -20.87 4.46
C SER A 170 -17.89 -20.92 2.94
N PHE A 171 -18.12 -22.11 2.38
CA PHE A 171 -18.32 -22.23 0.92
C PHE A 171 -19.48 -21.38 0.41
N ASP A 172 -20.58 -21.26 1.17
CA ASP A 172 -21.74 -20.47 0.77
C ASP A 172 -21.41 -18.96 0.75
N GLU A 173 -20.66 -18.48 1.75
CA GLU A 173 -20.20 -17.09 1.82
C GLU A 173 -19.18 -16.78 0.71
N PHE A 174 -18.26 -17.72 0.43
CA PHE A 174 -17.32 -17.62 -0.69
C PHE A 174 -18.03 -17.59 -2.04
N LEU A 175 -19.06 -18.43 -2.22
CA LEU A 175 -19.91 -18.45 -3.41
C LEU A 175 -20.68 -17.15 -3.58
N ASN A 176 -21.25 -16.61 -2.51
CA ASN A 176 -21.92 -15.32 -2.54
C ASN A 176 -20.95 -14.18 -2.86
N CYS A 177 -19.75 -14.20 -2.27
CA CYS A 177 -18.69 -13.22 -2.51
C CYS A 177 -18.35 -13.13 -4.00
N LEU A 178 -18.12 -14.25 -4.68
CA LEU A 178 -17.67 -14.29 -6.08
C LEU A 178 -18.80 -14.50 -7.10
N ARG A 179 -20.06 -14.33 -6.70
CA ARG A 179 -21.20 -14.48 -7.62
C ARG A 179 -21.19 -13.40 -8.72
N PRO A 180 -21.19 -13.74 -10.02
CA PRO A 180 -21.09 -12.73 -11.10
C PRO A 180 -22.18 -11.64 -11.07
N GLY A 181 -23.39 -11.98 -10.62
CA GLY A 181 -24.52 -11.04 -10.54
C GLY A 181 -24.62 -10.26 -9.22
N PHE A 182 -23.72 -10.50 -8.25
CA PHE A 182 -23.72 -9.76 -6.99
C PHE A 182 -22.98 -8.43 -7.17
N ASN A 183 -23.63 -7.34 -6.79
CA ASN A 183 -23.04 -6.02 -6.73
C ASN A 183 -22.76 -5.66 -5.26
N PRO A 184 -21.48 -5.61 -4.84
CA PRO A 184 -21.11 -5.22 -3.49
C PRO A 184 -21.77 -3.91 -3.06
N PRO A 185 -22.44 -3.84 -1.90
CA PRO A 185 -22.91 -2.57 -1.37
C PRO A 185 -21.76 -1.59 -1.12
N GLU A 186 -22.04 -0.30 -1.32
CA GLU A 186 -21.15 0.77 -0.90
C GLU A 186 -21.26 0.94 0.61
N ARG A 187 -20.15 0.71 1.32
CA ARG A 187 -20.05 0.99 2.76
C ARG A 187 -19.36 2.35 2.94
N LYS A 188 -19.99 3.23 3.72
CA LYS A 188 -19.46 4.55 4.10
C LYS A 188 -18.81 4.46 5.47
N CYS A 189 -17.73 5.19 5.70
CA CYS A 189 -17.11 5.24 7.01
C CYS A 189 -17.92 6.17 7.94
N ALA A 190 -18.12 5.76 9.18
CA ALA A 190 -18.73 6.61 10.20
C ALA A 190 -17.64 7.30 11.03
N LEU A 191 -17.77 8.61 11.24
CA LEU A 191 -16.95 9.33 12.21
C LEU A 191 -17.83 10.30 12.98
N GLU A 192 -17.86 10.14 14.32
CA GLU A 192 -18.80 10.83 15.19
C GLU A 192 -20.25 10.60 14.75
N ASP A 193 -21.00 11.65 14.39
CA ASP A 193 -22.38 11.58 13.91
C ASP A 193 -22.49 11.77 12.38
N GLU A 194 -21.37 11.72 11.66
CA GLU A 194 -21.30 11.93 10.21
C GLU A 194 -20.85 10.67 9.45
N THR A 195 -21.22 10.59 8.17
CA THR A 195 -20.83 9.51 7.26
C THR A 195 -20.00 10.04 6.11
N TYR A 196 -18.91 9.35 5.80
CA TYR A 196 -17.89 9.74 4.85
C TYR A 196 -17.79 8.75 3.70
N GLU A 197 -17.53 9.27 2.51
CA GLU A 197 -17.37 8.46 1.30
C GLU A 197 -15.96 7.86 1.22
N ASP A 198 -15.83 6.80 0.44
CA ASP A 198 -14.54 6.16 0.15
C ASP A 198 -13.54 7.20 -0.40
N GLY A 199 -12.32 7.19 0.11
CA GLY A 199 -11.30 8.21 -0.19
C GLY A 199 -11.36 9.47 0.67
N ALA A 200 -12.36 9.64 1.55
CA ALA A 200 -12.37 10.74 2.50
C ALA A 200 -11.16 10.66 3.43
N GLU A 201 -10.52 11.80 3.69
CA GLU A 201 -9.38 11.90 4.59
C GLU A 201 -9.75 12.63 5.87
N THR A 202 -9.19 12.16 6.98
CA THR A 202 -9.22 12.88 8.27
C THR A 202 -7.86 12.79 8.94
N GLN A 203 -7.67 13.56 9.99
CA GLN A 203 -6.42 13.57 10.76
C GLN A 203 -6.75 13.39 12.24
N MET A 204 -6.16 12.36 12.83
CA MET A 204 -6.23 12.05 14.26
C MET A 204 -4.86 12.32 14.86
N GLU A 205 -4.72 13.44 15.58
CA GLU A 205 -3.44 13.93 16.10
C GLU A 205 -2.39 14.11 14.97
N CYS A 206 -1.35 13.27 14.95
CA CYS A 206 -0.33 13.24 13.90
C CYS A 206 -0.58 12.15 12.83
N ASN A 207 -1.59 11.30 13.04
CA ASN A 207 -1.91 10.21 12.14
C ASN A 207 -2.90 10.63 11.07
N ARG A 208 -2.58 10.31 9.81
CA ARG A 208 -3.48 10.51 8.67
C ARG A 208 -4.35 9.28 8.53
N CYS A 209 -5.65 9.48 8.41
CA CYS A 209 -6.63 8.43 8.24
C CYS A 209 -7.37 8.60 6.91
N VAL A 210 -7.63 7.49 6.23
CA VAL A 210 -8.36 7.44 4.97
C VAL A 210 -9.53 6.47 5.12
N CYS A 211 -10.71 6.89 4.71
CA CYS A 211 -11.89 6.03 4.61
C CYS A 211 -11.73 5.11 3.41
N ALA A 212 -11.74 3.80 3.62
CA ALA A 212 -11.54 2.81 2.58
C ALA A 212 -12.42 1.58 2.82
N CYS A 213 -13.25 1.22 1.85
CA CYS A 213 -14.20 0.11 1.93
C CYS A 213 -15.14 0.14 3.15
N GLY A 214 -15.42 1.32 3.71
CA GLY A 214 -16.25 1.49 4.90
C GLY A 214 -15.50 1.52 6.23
N ASN A 215 -14.18 1.37 6.21
CA ASN A 215 -13.32 1.38 7.40
C ASN A 215 -12.32 2.55 7.36
N TRP A 216 -12.07 3.15 8.52
CA TRP A 216 -11.00 4.14 8.67
C TRP A 216 -9.66 3.44 8.85
N VAL A 217 -8.74 3.64 7.91
CA VAL A 217 -7.36 3.13 7.99
C VAL A 217 -6.44 4.30 8.28
N CYS A 218 -5.66 4.22 9.35
CA CYS A 218 -4.78 5.30 9.81
C CYS A 218 -3.32 4.89 9.76
N THR A 219 -2.41 5.86 9.56
CA THR A 219 -1.00 5.66 9.90
C THR A 219 -0.84 5.36 11.39
N ALA A 220 0.19 4.60 11.75
CA ALA A 220 0.47 4.20 13.14
C ALA A 220 1.76 4.85 13.66
N VAL A 221 1.83 6.18 13.62
CA VAL A 221 2.94 6.97 14.16
C VAL A 221 2.62 7.38 15.60
N ILE A 222 3.62 7.28 16.48
CA ILE A 222 3.50 7.75 17.88
C ILE A 222 3.61 9.27 17.87
N CYS A 223 2.57 9.95 18.34
CA CYS A 223 2.45 11.40 18.31
C CYS A 223 3.10 12.08 19.53
N ASP A 224 4.41 11.89 19.70
CA ASP A 224 5.17 12.66 20.69
C ASP A 224 5.60 14.01 20.09
N GLY A 225 5.42 15.10 20.84
CA GLY A 225 5.71 16.49 20.43
C GLY A 225 7.18 16.83 20.10
N LEU A 226 8.03 15.83 19.86
CA LEU A 226 9.37 15.96 19.33
C LEU A 226 9.53 14.95 18.20
N ASN A 227 9.63 15.47 16.97
CA ASN A 227 10.07 14.76 15.78
C ASN A 227 11.18 13.74 16.09
N LYS A 228 10.81 12.47 16.25
CA LYS A 228 11.73 11.33 16.09
C LYS A 228 11.58 10.72 14.70
N LEU A 229 11.42 11.57 13.69
CA LEU A 229 11.73 11.23 12.30
C LEU A 229 13.25 10.96 12.10
N HIS A 230 14.06 11.07 13.16
CA HIS A 230 15.51 10.84 13.16
C HIS A 230 15.93 9.51 13.81
N GLU A 231 15.00 8.59 14.12
CA GLU A 231 15.32 7.21 14.57
C GLU A 231 15.07 6.13 13.51
N LEU A 232 14.37 6.43 12.41
CA LEU A 232 14.19 5.51 11.29
C LEU A 232 15.43 5.41 10.37
N GLU A 233 16.28 6.45 10.32
CA GLU A 233 17.51 6.44 9.50
C GLU A 233 18.70 5.69 10.16
N LYS A 234 18.51 5.06 11.33
CA LYS A 234 19.57 4.29 12.02
C LYS A 234 19.37 2.78 12.01
N MET A 235 18.38 2.27 11.28
CA MET A 235 18.14 0.82 11.15
C MET A 235 18.49 0.27 9.76
N GLU A 236 19.36 0.94 8.99
CA GLU A 236 20.15 0.22 7.98
C GLU A 236 21.22 -0.62 8.72
N GLY A 237 20.84 -1.83 9.14
CA GLY A 237 21.82 -2.80 9.63
C GLY A 237 21.37 -3.90 10.58
N ASN A 238 20.08 -4.14 10.82
CA ASN A 238 19.67 -5.39 11.46
C ASN A 238 18.20 -5.74 11.16
N ASP A 239 17.98 -6.68 10.23
CA ASP A 239 16.72 -7.42 10.12
C ASP A 239 16.57 -8.32 11.36
N GLN A 240 16.06 -7.76 12.45
CA GLN A 240 15.53 -8.55 13.55
C GLN A 240 14.02 -8.53 13.47
N GLU A 241 13.48 -9.65 13.00
CA GLU A 241 12.06 -9.99 13.00
C GLU A 241 11.51 -9.80 14.43
N MET A 242 10.50 -8.94 14.57
CA MET A 242 9.86 -8.61 15.85
C MET A 242 9.21 -9.86 16.43
N THR A 243 9.36 -10.09 17.73
CA THR A 243 8.77 -11.28 18.36
C THR A 243 7.25 -11.18 18.44
N GLU A 244 6.56 -12.32 18.41
CA GLU A 244 5.10 -12.40 18.49
C GLU A 244 4.55 -11.73 19.77
N GLU A 245 5.31 -11.77 20.87
CA GLU A 245 4.98 -11.09 22.13
C GLU A 245 5.08 -9.56 22.03
N GLU A 246 6.08 -9.05 21.31
CA GLU A 246 6.24 -7.61 21.06
C GLU A 246 5.16 -7.09 20.11
N TRP A 247 4.80 -7.87 19.10
CA TRP A 247 3.69 -7.58 18.20
C TRP A 247 2.37 -7.53 18.97
N THR A 248 2.10 -8.53 19.81
CA THR A 248 0.89 -8.61 20.64
C THR A 248 0.79 -7.43 21.61
N ARG A 249 1.90 -7.01 22.23
CA ARG A 249 1.91 -5.82 23.10
C ARG A 249 1.61 -4.55 22.32
N ARG A 250 2.17 -4.41 21.12
CA ARG A 250 1.98 -3.23 20.28
C ARG A 250 0.55 -3.13 19.75
N VAL A 251 -0.04 -4.26 19.34
CA VAL A 251 -1.46 -4.35 18.96
C VAL A 251 -2.36 -4.04 20.16
N ALA A 252 -2.05 -4.56 21.36
CA ALA A 252 -2.82 -4.24 22.57
C ALA A 252 -2.74 -2.75 22.93
N GLU A 253 -1.58 -2.10 22.72
CA GLU A 253 -1.41 -0.66 22.95
C GLU A 253 -2.21 0.18 21.95
N LEU A 254 -2.24 -0.22 20.67
CA LEU A 254 -3.07 0.40 19.62
C LEU A 254 -4.57 0.22 19.91
N ASN A 255 -5.00 -1.00 20.23
CA ASN A 255 -6.40 -1.31 20.56
C ASN A 255 -6.84 -0.55 21.82
N LYS A 256 -5.95 -0.36 22.80
CA LYS A 256 -6.25 0.45 23.98
C LYS A 256 -6.53 1.91 23.61
N HIS A 257 -5.78 2.49 22.67
CA HIS A 257 -6.07 3.85 22.19
C HIS A 257 -7.43 3.90 21.47
N GLN A 258 -7.75 2.89 20.67
CA GLN A 258 -9.05 2.76 19.99
C GLN A 258 -10.22 2.63 20.98
N GLU A 259 -10.07 1.81 22.03
CA GLU A 259 -11.05 1.69 23.12
C GLU A 259 -11.16 2.97 23.96
N THR A 260 -10.07 3.71 24.14
CA THR A 260 -10.09 4.97 24.91
C THR A 260 -10.88 6.03 24.16
N MET A 261 -10.77 6.06 22.83
CA MET A 261 -11.59 6.87 21.94
C MET A 261 -13.07 6.46 22.03
N GLU A 262 -13.38 5.17 22.09
CA GLU A 262 -14.77 4.70 22.27
C GLU A 262 -15.34 5.00 23.65
N LYS A 263 -14.55 4.92 24.72
CA LYS A 263 -14.98 5.28 26.08
C LYS A 263 -15.22 6.79 26.22
N MET A 264 -14.46 7.61 25.49
CA MET A 264 -14.72 9.05 25.36
C MET A 264 -16.04 9.36 24.62
N LYS A 265 -16.49 8.50 23.67
CA LYS A 265 -17.82 8.59 23.02
C LYS A 265 -18.99 8.39 23.99
N VAL A 266 -18.80 7.59 25.05
CA VAL A 266 -19.84 7.30 26.04
C VAL A 266 -19.95 8.44 27.06
N ALA A 267 -18.82 8.98 27.51
CA ALA A 267 -18.78 10.04 28.52
C ALA A 267 -19.35 11.39 28.03
N THR A 268 -19.36 11.64 26.72
CA THR A 268 -19.91 12.87 26.11
C THR A 268 -21.41 12.80 25.79
N LYS A 269 -22.04 11.62 25.93
CA LYS A 269 -23.50 11.44 25.78
C LYS A 269 -24.27 11.53 27.12
N GLU A 270 -23.58 11.62 28.25
CA GLU A 270 -24.20 11.71 29.60
C GLU A 270 -24.05 13.08 30.30
N VAL A 271 -23.77 14.16 29.57
CA VAL A 271 -23.71 15.54 30.13
C VAL A 271 -24.69 16.47 29.43
#